data_AF-A0A9D1G2L3-F1
#
_entry.id   AF-A0A9D1G2L3-F1
#
_cell.length_a   1.000
_cell.length_b   1.000
_cell.length_c   1.000
_cell.angle_alpha   90.00
_cell.angle_beta   90.00
_cell.angle_gamma   90.00
#
_symmetry.space_group_name_H-M   'P 1'
#
loop_
_entity.id
_entity.type
_entity.pdbx_description
1 polymer ?
#
loop_
_entity_poly.entity_id
_entity_poly.type
_entity_poly.pdbx_seq_one_letter_code
_entity_poly.pdbx_strand_id
1 'polypeptide(L)'
;IDWQDGVIHIVRDIDYADHASAGALKTEASKRDVPLVEDLRSILIAGQGKNPSEYIFHGREGKPISLATSERWWIELMIACDMADPTEFNTYKNGDIRGAYKPRITQNALRHNFASMCWEHGLDAAVTKNLVGHTDIRTTLNVYTHLSRIHLADARKQLDDMFAGQSCTKVAQISTDEESSIKQNP
;
A
#
# COMPACT_ATOMS: atom_id res chain seq x y z
N ILE A 1 -3.86 -20.79 3.12
CA ILE A 1 -2.55 -20.23 3.50
C ILE A 1 -1.58 -21.38 3.48
N ASP A 2 -0.46 -21.23 2.79
CA ASP A 2 0.66 -22.14 2.91
C ASP A 2 1.54 -21.69 4.09
N TRP A 3 1.44 -22.43 5.19
CA TRP A 3 2.18 -22.12 6.41
C TRP A 3 3.63 -22.61 6.40
N GLN A 4 3.96 -23.54 5.49
CA GLN A 4 5.31 -24.09 5.35
C GLN A 4 6.15 -23.15 4.49
N ASP A 5 5.61 -22.76 3.33
CA ASP A 5 6.30 -21.86 2.40
C ASP A 5 6.11 -20.38 2.77
N GLY A 6 5.24 -20.07 3.73
CA GLY A 6 5.01 -18.71 4.20
C GLY A 6 4.33 -17.85 3.14
N VAL A 7 3.28 -18.38 2.50
CA VAL A 7 2.58 -17.71 1.40
C VAL A 7 1.06 -17.71 1.60
N ILE A 8 0.44 -16.56 1.37
CA ILE A 8 -1.02 -16.43 1.27
C ILE A 8 -1.42 -16.43 -0.21
N HIS A 9 -2.12 -17.49 -0.62
CA HIS A 9 -2.74 -17.58 -1.95
C HIS A 9 -4.08 -16.84 -1.96
N ILE A 10 -4.16 -15.76 -2.73
CA ILE A 10 -5.42 -15.06 -3.00
C ILE A 10 -6.03 -15.67 -4.26
N VAL A 11 -7.02 -16.55 -4.08
CA VAL A 11 -7.60 -17.34 -5.18
C VAL A 11 -9.11 -17.22 -5.31
N ARG A 12 -9.78 -16.62 -4.32
CA ARG A 12 -11.24 -16.47 -4.24
C ARG A 12 -11.60 -15.15 -3.59
N ASP A 13 -12.81 -14.67 -3.85
CA ASP A 13 -13.42 -13.51 -3.18
C ASP A 13 -14.78 -13.93 -2.61
N ILE A 14 -15.28 -13.22 -1.61
CA ILE A 14 -16.61 -13.47 -1.04
C ILE A 14 -17.61 -12.60 -1.81
N ASP A 15 -18.56 -13.23 -2.48
CA ASP A 15 -19.65 -12.51 -3.11
C ASP A 15 -20.78 -12.29 -2.09
N TYR A 16 -20.87 -11.05 -1.62
CA TYR A 16 -21.92 -10.64 -0.69
C TYR A 16 -23.28 -10.45 -1.37
N ALA A 17 -23.37 -10.46 -2.70
CA ALA A 17 -24.65 -10.42 -3.41
C ALA A 17 -25.39 -11.77 -3.36
N ASP A 18 -24.65 -12.89 -3.25
CA ASP A 18 -25.21 -14.24 -3.19
C ASP A 18 -24.78 -14.97 -1.92
N HIS A 19 -25.49 -14.68 -0.81
CA HIS A 19 -25.37 -15.38 0.47
C HIS A 19 -23.95 -15.44 1.09
N ALA A 20 -23.07 -14.49 0.77
CA ALA A 20 -21.67 -14.50 1.19
C ALA A 20 -20.96 -15.82 0.81
N SER A 21 -21.28 -16.34 -0.37
CA SER A 21 -20.62 -17.52 -0.91
C SER A 21 -19.21 -17.19 -1.42
N ALA A 22 -18.30 -18.15 -1.31
CA ALA A 22 -16.97 -18.01 -1.89
C ALA A 22 -17.08 -18.13 -3.42
N GLY A 23 -16.94 -17.01 -4.12
CA GLY A 23 -16.95 -16.94 -5.57
C GLY A 23 -15.57 -17.06 -6.20
N ALA A 24 -15.54 -17.26 -7.52
CA ALA A 24 -14.32 -17.08 -8.30
C ALA A 24 -13.91 -15.59 -8.29
N LEU A 25 -12.61 -15.33 -8.35
CA LEU A 25 -12.12 -13.97 -8.45
C LEU A 25 -12.65 -13.28 -9.71
N LYS A 26 -13.03 -12.01 -9.58
CA LYS A 26 -13.61 -11.22 -10.68
C LYS A 26 -12.69 -11.08 -11.90
N THR A 27 -11.37 -11.26 -11.73
CA THR A 27 -10.37 -11.22 -12.82
C THR A 27 -9.18 -12.15 -12.52
N GLU A 28 -8.53 -12.69 -13.57
CA GLU A 28 -7.28 -13.47 -13.42
C GLU A 28 -6.17 -12.65 -12.75
N ALA A 29 -6.12 -11.33 -12.96
CA ALA A 29 -5.16 -10.43 -12.32
C ALA A 29 -5.34 -10.34 -10.78
N SER A 30 -6.46 -10.82 -10.25
CA SER A 30 -6.69 -10.85 -8.81
C SER A 30 -6.07 -12.09 -8.14
N LYS A 31 -5.75 -13.14 -8.93
CA LYS A 31 -5.04 -14.33 -8.43
C LYS A 31 -3.60 -13.98 -8.19
N ARG A 32 -3.15 -14.11 -6.94
CA ARG A 32 -1.79 -13.72 -6.55
C ARG A 32 -1.34 -14.41 -5.27
N ASP A 33 -0.04 -14.44 -5.12
CA ASP A 33 0.63 -14.93 -3.93
C ASP A 33 1.24 -13.76 -3.18
N VAL A 34 0.95 -13.69 -1.88
CA VAL A 34 1.45 -12.65 -0.98
C VAL A 34 2.34 -13.32 0.06
N PRO A 35 3.62 -12.94 0.17
CA PRO A 35 4.49 -13.44 1.23
C PRO A 35 3.92 -13.13 2.62
N LEU A 36 3.92 -14.14 3.48
CA LEU A 36 3.45 -14.07 4.85
C LEU A 36 4.61 -13.69 5.77
N VAL A 37 4.62 -12.44 6.23
CA VAL A 37 5.58 -11.98 7.25
C VAL A 37 5.25 -12.59 8.62
N GLU A 38 6.26 -12.81 9.47
CA GLU A 38 6.10 -13.54 10.73
C GLU A 38 5.13 -12.86 11.71
N ASP A 39 5.12 -11.53 11.75
CA ASP A 39 4.19 -10.77 12.58
C ASP A 39 2.73 -11.03 12.16
N LEU A 40 2.47 -11.05 10.84
CA LEU A 40 1.16 -11.37 10.30
C LEU A 40 0.80 -12.84 10.55
N ARG A 41 1.77 -13.75 10.45
CA ARG A 41 1.59 -15.18 10.72
C ARG A 41 1.05 -15.42 12.12
N SER A 42 1.64 -14.79 13.12
CA SER A 42 1.23 -14.91 14.53
C SER A 42 -0.21 -14.45 14.74
N ILE A 43 -0.60 -13.34 14.11
CA ILE A 43 -1.97 -12.80 14.18
C ILE A 43 -2.97 -13.75 13.51
N LEU A 44 -2.64 -14.27 12.32
CA LEU A 44 -3.55 -15.14 11.56
C LEU A 44 -3.73 -16.52 12.22
N ILE A 45 -2.69 -17.06 12.85
CA ILE A 45 -2.78 -18.30 13.64
C ILE A 45 -3.71 -18.09 14.84
N ALA A 46 -3.57 -16.98 15.55
CA ALA A 46 -4.43 -16.66 16.70
C ALA A 46 -5.90 -16.49 16.31
N GLY A 47 -6.16 -15.98 15.10
CA GLY A 47 -7.51 -15.82 14.55
C GLY A 47 -8.05 -17.07 13.83
N GLN A 48 -7.27 -18.14 13.70
CA GLN A 48 -7.73 -19.33 12.98
C GLN A 48 -8.83 -20.04 13.78
N GLY A 49 -9.93 -20.38 13.10
CA GLY A 49 -10.98 -21.24 13.65
C GLY A 49 -10.44 -22.62 14.09
N LYS A 50 -11.26 -23.39 14.81
CA LYS A 50 -10.82 -24.69 15.36
C LYS A 50 -10.54 -25.72 14.27
N ASN A 51 -11.13 -25.53 13.09
CA ASN A 51 -11.00 -26.41 11.95
C ASN A 51 -10.20 -25.74 10.82
N PRO A 52 -9.31 -26.47 10.11
CA PRO A 52 -8.54 -25.93 9.00
C PRO A 52 -9.37 -25.37 7.83
N SER A 53 -10.64 -25.80 7.72
CA SER A 53 -11.58 -25.37 6.69
C SER A 53 -12.40 -24.13 7.06
N GLU A 54 -12.29 -23.63 8.30
CA GLU A 54 -12.98 -22.42 8.73
C GLU A 54 -12.27 -21.15 8.22
N TYR A 55 -13.06 -20.11 7.98
CA TYR A 55 -12.49 -18.79 7.66
C TYR A 55 -11.71 -18.25 8.86
N ILE A 56 -10.66 -17.48 8.62
CA ILE A 56 -9.93 -16.77 9.68
C ILE A 56 -10.83 -15.67 10.26
N PHE A 57 -11.49 -14.92 9.38
CA PHE A 57 -12.53 -13.97 9.77
C PHE A 57 -13.89 -14.65 9.64
N HIS A 58 -14.32 -15.30 10.72
CA HIS A 58 -15.56 -16.05 10.75
C HIS A 58 -16.60 -15.43 11.70
N GLY A 59 -17.87 -15.54 11.31
CA GLY A 59 -19.02 -15.29 12.17
C GLY A 59 -19.34 -16.53 13.02
N ARG A 60 -20.62 -16.66 13.39
CA ARG A 60 -21.11 -17.85 14.09
C ARG A 60 -21.03 -19.07 13.16
N GLU A 61 -20.74 -20.24 13.73
CA GLU A 61 -20.67 -21.53 13.01
C GLU A 61 -19.63 -21.58 11.88
N GLY A 62 -18.55 -20.79 11.96
CA GLY A 62 -17.46 -20.86 10.98
C GLY A 62 -17.80 -20.30 9.59
N LYS A 63 -18.95 -19.63 9.45
CA LYS A 63 -19.36 -18.94 8.21
C LYS A 63 -18.57 -17.65 8.00
N PRO A 64 -18.42 -17.15 6.76
CA PRO A 64 -17.78 -15.85 6.54
C PRO A 64 -18.57 -14.75 7.24
N ILE A 65 -17.87 -13.72 7.72
CA ILE A 65 -18.53 -12.53 8.26
C ILE A 65 -19.36 -11.84 7.18
N SER A 66 -20.49 -11.24 7.56
CA SER A 66 -21.32 -10.47 6.61
C SER A 66 -20.68 -9.12 6.28
N LEU A 67 -21.06 -8.51 5.15
CA LEU A 67 -20.62 -7.15 4.79
C LEU A 67 -20.92 -6.14 5.93
N ALA A 68 -22.13 -6.22 6.50
CA ALA A 68 -22.53 -5.36 7.61
C ALA A 68 -21.67 -5.56 8.87
N THR A 69 -21.19 -6.78 9.12
CA THR A 69 -20.27 -7.06 10.24
C THR A 69 -18.89 -6.47 9.96
N SER A 70 -18.37 -6.65 8.74
CA SER A 70 -17.10 -6.07 8.31
C SER A 70 -17.10 -4.54 8.41
N GLU A 71 -18.18 -3.89 7.98
CA GLU A 71 -18.36 -2.43 8.10
C GLU A 71 -18.36 -1.96 9.55
N ARG A 72 -19.03 -2.69 10.45
CA ARG A 72 -19.05 -2.35 11.88
C ARG A 72 -17.66 -2.48 12.49
N TRP A 73 -16.97 -3.59 12.28
CA TRP A 73 -15.60 -3.77 12.77
C TRP A 73 -14.66 -2.70 12.25
N TRP A 74 -14.82 -2.28 10.99
CA TRP A 74 -14.04 -1.18 10.43
C TRP A 74 -14.30 0.13 11.17
N ILE A 75 -15.56 0.48 11.43
CA ILE A 75 -15.90 1.71 12.15
C ILE A 75 -15.40 1.66 13.60
N GLU A 76 -15.54 0.52 14.28
CA GLU A 76 -14.99 0.31 15.63
C GLU A 76 -13.48 0.55 15.67
N LEU A 77 -12.74 -0.01 14.71
CA LEU A 77 -11.31 0.22 14.57
C LEU A 77 -11.01 1.71 14.35
N MET A 78 -11.75 2.38 13.46
CA MET A 78 -11.55 3.80 13.20
C MET A 78 -11.87 4.67 14.43
N ILE A 79 -12.88 4.33 15.23
CA ILE A 79 -13.15 5.00 16.51
C ILE A 79 -11.98 4.81 17.47
N ALA A 80 -11.47 3.58 17.62
CA ALA A 80 -10.32 3.29 18.48
C ALA A 80 -9.05 4.05 18.07
N CYS A 81 -8.92 4.37 16.78
CA CYS A 81 -7.83 5.17 16.22
C CYS A 81 -8.11 6.68 16.17
N ASP A 82 -9.24 7.16 16.69
CA ASP A 82 -9.68 8.58 16.57
C ASP A 82 -9.79 9.07 15.10
N MET A 83 -10.21 8.16 14.22
CA MET A 83 -10.32 8.33 12.76
C MET A 83 -11.76 8.19 12.25
N ALA A 84 -12.74 8.38 13.14
CA ALA A 84 -14.15 8.36 12.79
C ALA A 84 -14.87 9.58 13.38
N ASP A 85 -15.68 10.24 12.57
CA ASP A 85 -16.44 11.42 12.98
C ASP A 85 -17.91 11.03 13.26
N PRO A 86 -18.55 11.56 14.32
CA PRO A 86 -19.98 11.36 14.53
C PRO A 86 -20.81 11.89 13.35
N THR A 87 -21.90 11.21 13.03
CA THR A 87 -22.81 11.64 11.97
C THR A 87 -24.27 11.52 12.40
N GLU A 88 -25.09 12.46 11.92
CA GLU A 88 -26.54 12.47 12.15
C GLU A 88 -27.32 11.82 11.00
N PHE A 89 -26.62 11.43 9.92
CA PHE A 89 -27.24 10.78 8.76
C PHE A 89 -27.44 9.29 9.02
N ASN A 90 -28.59 8.95 9.61
CA ASN A 90 -28.95 7.56 9.89
C ASN A 90 -29.96 7.01 8.87
N THR A 91 -29.48 6.26 7.88
CA THR A 91 -30.31 5.42 7.01
C THR A 91 -30.45 3.98 7.53
N TYR A 92 -29.82 3.69 8.67
CA TYR A 92 -29.77 2.37 9.30
C TYR A 92 -30.75 2.27 10.49
N LYS A 93 -30.92 1.05 11.01
CA LYS A 93 -31.77 0.83 12.20
C LYS A 93 -31.22 1.60 13.41
N ASN A 94 -32.09 2.03 14.30
CA ASN A 94 -31.72 2.71 15.55
C ASN A 94 -30.65 1.90 16.31
N GLY A 95 -29.55 2.57 16.69
CA GLY A 95 -28.43 1.97 17.43
C GLY A 95 -27.36 1.28 16.58
N ASP A 96 -27.47 1.28 15.24
CA ASP A 96 -26.40 0.76 14.38
C ASP A 96 -25.27 1.78 14.24
N ILE A 97 -24.04 1.40 14.57
CA ILE A 97 -22.88 2.30 14.58
C ILE A 97 -22.60 2.86 13.18
N ARG A 98 -23.03 2.15 12.12
CA ARG A 98 -22.91 2.57 10.72
C ARG A 98 -23.71 3.83 10.40
N GLY A 99 -24.73 4.13 11.18
CA GLY A 99 -25.49 5.38 11.10
C GLY A 99 -25.07 6.44 12.12
N ALA A 100 -24.14 6.11 13.02
CA ALA A 100 -23.69 7.00 14.10
C ALA A 100 -22.29 7.58 13.84
N TYR A 101 -21.44 6.88 13.08
CA TYR A 101 -20.08 7.31 12.78
C TYR A 101 -19.75 7.14 11.30
N LYS A 102 -18.95 8.08 10.79
CA LYS A 102 -18.38 8.05 9.46
C LYS A 102 -16.86 7.92 9.55
N PRO A 103 -16.26 6.84 9.03
CA PRO A 103 -14.81 6.68 9.03
C PRO A 103 -14.16 7.66 8.04
N ARG A 104 -13.04 8.27 8.43
CA ARG A 104 -12.29 9.22 7.59
C ARG A 104 -11.59 8.55 6.41
N ILE A 105 -11.23 7.29 6.58
CA ILE A 105 -10.59 6.46 5.57
C ILE A 105 -11.33 5.14 5.36
N THR A 106 -11.13 4.54 4.19
CA THR A 106 -11.70 3.23 3.84
C THR A 106 -10.65 2.14 3.97
N GLN A 107 -11.08 0.87 4.01
CA GLN A 107 -10.17 -0.29 3.99
C GLN A 107 -9.20 -0.25 2.79
N ASN A 108 -9.65 0.29 1.65
CA ASN A 108 -8.81 0.43 0.46
C ASN A 108 -7.67 1.45 0.67
N ALA A 109 -7.80 2.41 1.58
CA ALA A 109 -6.71 3.31 1.93
C ALA A 109 -5.52 2.56 2.54
N LEU A 110 -5.74 1.50 3.31
CA LEU A 110 -4.66 0.65 3.83
C LEU A 110 -3.88 -0.04 2.71
N ARG A 111 -4.58 -0.49 1.66
CA ARG A 111 -3.97 -1.08 0.46
C ARG A 111 -3.10 -0.05 -0.29
N HIS A 112 -3.56 1.19 -0.39
CA HIS A 112 -2.77 2.27 -0.97
C HIS A 112 -1.56 2.61 -0.10
N ASN A 113 -1.73 2.69 1.22
CA ASN A 113 -0.64 2.93 2.16
C ASN A 113 0.44 1.84 2.07
N PHE A 114 0.04 0.58 1.97
CA PHE A 114 0.98 -0.53 1.76
C PHE A 114 1.79 -0.37 0.45
N ALA A 115 1.15 0.05 -0.65
CA ALA A 115 1.86 0.29 -1.90
C ALA A 115 2.85 1.46 -1.80
N SER A 116 2.50 2.53 -1.06
CA SER A 116 3.41 3.65 -0.77
C SER A 116 4.61 3.19 0.07
N MET A 117 4.38 2.43 1.15
CA MET A 117 5.46 1.90 1.99
C MET A 117 6.41 1.00 1.17
N CYS A 118 5.88 0.15 0.29
CA CYS A 118 6.71 -0.67 -0.60
C CYS A 118 7.65 0.21 -1.44
N TRP A 119 7.15 1.32 -1.99
CA TRP A 119 7.98 2.25 -2.75
C TRP A 119 9.04 2.94 -1.91
N GLU A 120 8.66 3.44 -0.73
CA GLU A 120 9.57 4.14 0.19
C GLU A 120 10.73 3.24 0.62
N HIS A 121 10.48 1.93 0.72
CA HIS A 121 11.49 0.91 1.00
C HIS A 121 12.19 0.35 -0.25
N GLY A 122 11.97 0.94 -1.43
CA GLY A 122 12.68 0.60 -2.66
C GLY A 122 12.24 -0.70 -3.33
N LEU A 123 11.03 -1.21 -3.04
CA LEU A 123 10.50 -2.36 -3.76
C LEU A 123 10.19 -2.00 -5.21
N ASP A 124 10.40 -2.97 -6.09
CA ASP A 124 10.09 -2.80 -7.51
C ASP A 124 8.58 -2.58 -7.74
N ALA A 125 8.25 -1.71 -8.70
CA ALA A 125 6.88 -1.33 -8.99
C ALA A 125 6.04 -2.49 -9.56
N ALA A 126 6.64 -3.40 -10.34
CA ALA A 126 5.97 -4.57 -10.87
C ALA A 126 5.70 -5.60 -9.77
N VAL A 127 6.67 -5.82 -8.88
CA VAL A 127 6.48 -6.65 -7.68
C VAL A 127 5.36 -6.09 -6.81
N THR A 128 5.41 -4.79 -6.49
CA THR A 128 4.37 -4.13 -5.69
C THR A 128 3.00 -4.25 -6.35
N LYS A 129 2.87 -3.97 -7.65
CA LYS A 129 1.62 -4.14 -8.42
C LYS A 129 1.06 -5.55 -8.26
N ASN A 130 1.90 -6.57 -8.37
CA ASN A 130 1.49 -7.96 -8.20
C ASN A 130 1.02 -8.24 -6.77
N LEU A 131 1.73 -7.76 -5.74
CA LEU A 131 1.38 -7.94 -4.34
C LEU A 131 0.03 -7.30 -3.97
N VAL A 132 -0.17 -6.02 -4.35
CA VAL A 132 -1.47 -5.39 -4.11
C VAL A 132 -2.55 -5.97 -5.03
N GLY A 133 -2.22 -6.43 -6.23
CA GLY A 133 -3.17 -6.97 -7.21
C GLY A 133 -3.91 -5.88 -7.99
N HIS A 134 -3.22 -4.80 -8.37
CA HIS A 134 -3.80 -3.79 -9.25
C HIS A 134 -3.86 -4.33 -10.69
N THR A 135 -5.04 -4.31 -11.30
CA THR A 135 -5.20 -4.70 -12.71
C THR A 135 -4.33 -3.84 -13.62
N ASP A 136 -4.21 -2.56 -13.29
CA ASP A 136 -3.45 -1.58 -14.03
C ASP A 136 -2.21 -1.12 -13.26
N ILE A 137 -1.04 -1.23 -13.90
CA ILE A 137 0.22 -0.73 -13.35
C ILE A 137 0.21 0.80 -13.18
N ARG A 138 -0.62 1.52 -13.95
CA ARG A 138 -0.75 2.98 -13.87
C ARG A 138 -1.19 3.43 -12.48
N THR A 139 -2.05 2.67 -11.78
CA THR A 139 -2.46 3.00 -10.41
C THR A 139 -1.26 2.98 -9.45
N THR A 140 -0.40 1.95 -9.56
CA THR A 140 0.82 1.84 -8.75
C THR A 140 1.83 2.92 -9.15
N LEU A 141 2.04 3.15 -10.45
CA LEU A 141 2.96 4.18 -10.95
C LEU A 141 2.50 5.60 -10.60
N ASN A 142 1.19 5.87 -10.53
CA ASN A 142 0.68 7.17 -10.10
C ASN A 142 1.03 7.47 -8.63
N VAL A 143 0.99 6.44 -7.76
CA VAL A 143 1.47 6.55 -6.38
C VAL A 143 2.97 6.84 -6.37
N TYR A 144 3.75 6.04 -7.10
CA TYR A 144 5.21 6.18 -7.16
C TYR A 144 5.64 7.54 -7.74
N THR A 145 4.98 8.03 -8.78
CA THR A 145 5.29 9.32 -9.41
C THR A 145 4.92 10.50 -8.52
N HIS A 146 3.81 10.42 -7.79
CA HIS A 146 3.46 11.43 -6.80
C HIS A 146 4.52 11.51 -5.68
N LEU A 147 4.92 10.37 -5.13
CA LEU A 147 5.94 10.32 -4.08
C LEU A 147 7.34 10.72 -4.60
N SER A 148 7.69 10.31 -5.82
CA SER A 148 8.93 10.73 -6.48
C SER A 148 9.01 12.24 -6.66
N ARG A 149 7.90 12.93 -6.98
CA ARG A 149 7.87 14.39 -7.05
C ARG A 149 8.12 15.06 -5.69
N ILE A 150 7.61 14.46 -4.60
CA ILE A 150 7.88 14.94 -3.23
C ILE A 150 9.37 14.79 -2.92
N HIS A 151 9.94 13.61 -3.20
CA HIS A 151 11.36 13.33 -2.95
C HIS A 151 12.31 14.03 -3.93
N LEU A 152 11.85 14.57 -5.06
CA LEU A 152 12.70 15.28 -6.01
C LEU A 152 13.28 16.57 -5.40
N ALA A 153 12.54 17.19 -4.47
CA ALA A 153 13.03 18.31 -3.68
C ALA A 153 14.19 17.90 -2.76
N ASP A 154 14.10 16.71 -2.16
CA ASP A 154 15.16 16.14 -1.31
C ASP A 154 16.33 15.60 -2.14
N ALA A 155 16.05 15.05 -3.32
CA ALA A 155 17.05 14.56 -4.26
C ALA A 155 17.93 15.70 -4.77
N ARG A 156 17.36 16.89 -5.00
CA ARG A 156 18.16 18.07 -5.32
C ARG A 156 19.19 18.37 -4.23
N LYS A 157 18.78 18.35 -2.96
CA LYS A 157 19.69 18.57 -1.83
C LYS A 157 20.78 17.48 -1.77
N GLN A 158 20.41 16.23 -1.99
CA GLN A 158 21.38 15.12 -2.02
C GLN A 158 22.37 15.22 -3.20
N LEU A 159 21.92 15.68 -4.37
CA LEU A 159 22.79 15.95 -5.51
C LEU A 159 23.72 17.13 -5.21
N ASP A 160 23.20 18.21 -4.64
CA ASP A 160 23.99 19.36 -4.21
C ASP A 160 25.08 18.94 -3.20
N ASP A 161 24.74 18.11 -2.20
CA ASP A 161 25.69 17.56 -1.22
C ASP A 161 26.73 16.61 -1.87
N MET A 162 26.30 15.77 -2.80
CA MET A 162 27.18 14.83 -3.53
C MET A 162 28.19 15.57 -4.41
N PHE A 163 27.78 16.66 -5.08
CA PHE A 163 28.63 17.44 -5.97
C PHE A 163 29.37 18.58 -5.26
N ALA A 164 28.98 18.99 -4.05
CA ALA A 164 29.68 20.01 -3.26
C ALA A 164 31.13 19.63 -2.93
N GLY A 165 31.43 18.33 -2.78
CA GLY A 165 32.80 17.82 -2.58
C GLY A 165 33.60 17.56 -3.86
N GLN A 166 32.93 17.50 -5.02
CA GLN A 166 33.53 17.32 -6.33
C GLN A 166 33.58 18.67 -7.05
N SER A 167 34.47 19.56 -6.60
CA SER A 167 34.72 20.83 -7.29
C SER A 167 35.26 20.56 -8.70
N CYS A 168 34.36 20.53 -9.69
CA CYS A 168 34.68 20.58 -11.12
C CYS A 168 35.26 21.95 -11.53
N THR A 169 35.44 22.89 -10.59
CA THR A 169 35.96 24.23 -10.82
C THR A 169 37.38 24.20 -11.40
N LYS A 170 38.17 23.15 -11.16
CA LYS A 170 39.50 23.00 -11.78
C LYS A 170 39.46 22.73 -13.28
N VAL A 171 38.39 22.15 -13.82
CA VAL A 171 38.31 21.83 -15.27
C VAL A 171 37.85 23.05 -16.07
N ALA A 172 37.06 23.93 -15.48
CA ALA A 172 36.54 25.14 -16.14
C ALA A 172 37.58 26.27 -16.30
N GLN A 173 38.72 26.22 -15.60
CA GLN A 173 39.75 27.27 -15.61
C GLN A 173 40.93 26.98 -16.56
N ILE A 174 40.99 25.79 -17.16
CA ILE A 174 42.12 25.39 -18.03
C ILE A 174 42.01 26.00 -19.45
N SER A 175 40.83 26.49 -19.86
CA SER A 175 40.62 26.99 -21.23
C SER A 175 40.92 28.48 -21.45
N THR A 176 41.41 29.22 -20.45
CA THR A 176 41.65 30.68 -20.59
C THR A 176 43.12 31.10 -20.64
N ASP A 177 44.07 30.18 -20.38
CA ASP A 177 45.48 30.57 -20.22
C ASP A 177 46.34 30.39 -21.50
N GLU A 178 45.87 29.69 -22.53
CA GLU A 178 46.65 29.48 -23.77
C GLU A 178 46.50 30.60 -24.82
N GLU A 179 45.55 31.52 -24.71
CA GLU A 179 45.37 32.62 -25.69
C GLU A 179 46.28 33.85 -25.46
N SER A 180 47.05 33.90 -24.36
CA SER A 180 47.83 35.10 -24.00
C SER A 180 49.29 35.13 -24.48
N SER A 181 49.83 34.06 -25.07
CA SER A 181 51.27 33.96 -25.41
C SER A 181 51.64 34.02 -26.90
N ILE A 182 50.71 34.32 -27.81
CA ILE A 182 51.03 34.50 -29.24
C ILE A 182 50.53 35.86 -29.72
N LYS A 183 51.26 36.95 -29.39
CA LYS A 183 51.31 38.21 -30.17
C LYS A 183 52.20 39.26 -29.48
N GLN A 184 53.51 39.03 -29.38
CA GLN A 184 54.50 40.12 -29.34
C GLN A 184 55.87 39.60 -29.82
N ASN A 185 56.24 39.87 -31.08
CA ASN A 185 57.58 40.36 -31.47
C ASN A 185 57.64 40.69 -32.98
N PRO A 186 58.61 41.52 -33.42
CA PRO A 186 58.40 42.83 -34.02
C PRO A 186 58.21 42.85 -35.55
#